data_AF-A0A7C9E868-F1
#
_entry.id   AF-A0A7C9E868-F1
#
_cell.length_a   1.000
_cell.length_b   1.000
_cell.length_c   1.000
_cell.angle_alpha   90.00
_cell.angle_beta   90.00
_cell.angle_gamma   90.00
#
_symmetry.space_group_name_H-M   'P 1'
#
loop_
_entity.id
_entity.type
_entity.pdbx_description
1 polymer ?
#
loop_
_entity_poly.entity_id
_entity_poly.type
_entity_poly.pdbx_seq_one_letter_code
_entity_poly.pdbx_strand_id
1 'polypeptide(L)'
;WRHYSQGQPIADALDEQVKDDRCLEEMIFVFMLGLKCTSTCPCCRPSMKEVLQLLQRCNSLEGPEGAIDLNESDSVSALLGNGRHFSSCRNSKKEIKEDDHIIVTIL
;
A
#
# COMPACT_ATOMS: atom_id res chain seq x y z
N TRP A 1 1.43 -4.60 -15.00
CA TRP A 1 2.14 -5.88 -14.78
C TRP A 1 3.47 -6.00 -15.53
N ARG A 2 3.52 -5.97 -16.87
CA ARG A 2 4.78 -6.09 -17.64
C ARG A 2 5.82 -5.03 -17.24
N HIS A 3 5.41 -3.77 -17.21
CA HIS A 3 6.24 -2.63 -16.78
C HIS A 3 6.87 -2.86 -15.40
N TYR A 4 6.05 -3.20 -14.41
CA TYR A 4 6.50 -3.54 -13.05
C TYR A 4 7.46 -4.73 -13.02
N SER A 5 7.18 -5.81 -13.77
CA SER A 5 8.07 -6.98 -13.81
C SER A 5 9.45 -6.70 -14.43
N GLN A 6 9.55 -5.65 -15.26
CA GLN A 6 10.79 -5.19 -15.87
C GLN A 6 11.56 -4.21 -14.95
N GLY A 7 11.06 -3.95 -13.74
CA GLY A 7 11.68 -3.02 -12.79
C GLY A 7 11.68 -1.57 -13.26
N GLN A 8 10.78 -1.22 -14.17
CA GLN A 8 10.66 0.16 -14.65
C GLN A 8 9.94 1.02 -13.60
N PRO A 9 10.25 2.33 -13.51
CA PRO A 9 9.59 3.24 -12.56
C PRO A 9 8.07 3.23 -12.72
N ILE A 10 7.34 3.16 -11.61
CA ILE A 10 5.87 3.17 -11.63
C ILE A 10 5.32 4.46 -12.21
N ALA A 11 6.00 5.60 -11.97
CA ALA A 11 5.63 6.91 -12.50
C ALA A 11 5.52 6.92 -14.04
N ASP A 12 6.28 6.08 -14.74
CA ASP A 12 6.27 5.97 -16.20
C ASP A 12 5.11 5.11 -16.73
N ALA A 13 4.41 4.40 -15.84
CA ALA A 13 3.22 3.61 -16.16
C ALA A 13 1.91 4.33 -15.84
N LEU A 14 1.97 5.53 -15.25
CA LEU A 14 0.79 6.34 -15.00
C LEU A 14 0.23 6.88 -16.32
N ASP A 15 -1.09 6.98 -16.41
CA ASP A 15 -1.75 7.60 -17.57
C ASP A 15 -1.45 9.10 -17.57
N GLU A 16 -0.87 9.61 -18.67
CA GLU A 16 -0.48 11.01 -18.81
C GLU A 16 -1.65 12.00 -18.67
N GLN A 17 -2.90 11.57 -18.95
CA GLN A 17 -4.08 12.42 -18.75
C GLN A 17 -4.51 12.53 -17.28
N VAL A 18 -4.05 11.59 -16.45
CA VAL A 18 -4.41 11.51 -15.03
C VAL A 18 -3.24 11.95 -14.15
N LYS A 19 -2.01 11.84 -14.65
CA LYS A 19 -0.78 12.18 -13.94
C LYS A 19 -0.78 13.65 -13.48
N ASP A 20 -0.58 13.84 -12.18
CA ASP A 20 -0.50 15.15 -11.55
C ASP A 20 0.68 15.17 -10.59
N ASP A 21 1.65 16.04 -10.86
CA ASP A 21 2.88 16.14 -10.07
C ASP A 21 2.60 16.52 -8.60
N ARG A 22 1.46 17.16 -8.32
CA ARG A 22 1.07 17.57 -6.96
C ARG A 22 0.70 16.41 -6.06
N CYS A 23 0.31 15.27 -6.62
CA CYS A 23 -0.07 14.07 -5.87
C CYS A 23 0.58 12.80 -6.43
N LEU A 24 1.76 12.96 -7.05
CA LEU A 24 2.45 11.86 -7.74
C LEU A 24 2.77 10.69 -6.80
N GLU A 25 3.08 10.98 -5.54
CA GLU A 25 3.37 9.96 -4.54
C GLU A 25 2.13 9.11 -4.21
N GLU A 26 0.98 9.74 -4.01
CA GLU A 26 -0.31 9.07 -3.79
C GLU A 26 -0.73 8.28 -5.02
N MET A 27 -0.52 8.82 -6.22
CA MET A 27 -0.78 8.10 -7.47
C MET A 27 0.06 6.84 -7.60
N ILE A 28 1.37 6.93 -7.32
CA ILE A 28 2.27 5.77 -7.30
C ILE A 28 1.81 4.76 -6.25
N PHE A 29 1.46 5.21 -5.05
CA PHE A 29 0.99 4.33 -3.98
C PHE A 29 -0.28 3.57 -4.38
N VAL A 30 -1.30 4.28 -4.88
CA VAL A 30 -2.57 3.67 -5.31
C VAL A 30 -2.35 2.71 -6.47
N PHE A 31 -1.42 3.03 -7.40
CA PHE A 31 -1.04 2.12 -8.47
C PHE A 31 -0.44 0.82 -7.92
N MET A 32 0.50 0.91 -6.97
CA MET A 32 1.09 -0.26 -6.33
C MET A 32 0.05 -1.08 -5.54
N LEU A 33 -0.86 -0.40 -4.83
CA LEU A 33 -1.97 -1.05 -4.15
C LEU A 33 -2.87 -1.80 -5.16
N GLY A 34 -3.16 -1.19 -6.30
CA GLY A 34 -3.87 -1.81 -7.41
C GLY A 34 -3.16 -3.07 -7.94
N LEU A 35 -1.83 -3.05 -8.06
CA LEU A 35 -1.04 -4.26 -8.39
C LEU A 35 -1.23 -5.34 -7.33
N LYS A 36 -1.18 -5.00 -6.03
CA LYS A 36 -1.38 -5.99 -4.95
C LYS A 36 -2.78 -6.60 -5.01
N CYS A 37 -3.81 -5.77 -5.19
CA CYS A 37 -5.21 -6.20 -5.35
C CYS A 37 -5.45 -7.10 -6.57
N THR A 38 -4.72 -6.86 -7.66
CA THR A 38 -4.84 -7.63 -8.90
C THR A 38 -3.79 -8.74 -9.03
N SER A 39 -3.09 -9.07 -7.94
CA SER A 39 -2.05 -10.10 -7.95
C SER A 39 -2.56 -11.42 -8.52
N THR A 40 -1.71 -12.08 -9.31
CA THR A 40 -2.03 -13.39 -9.89
C THR A 40 -2.14 -14.50 -8.84
N CYS A 41 -1.54 -14.33 -7.65
CA CYS A 41 -1.78 -15.17 -6.47
C CYS A 41 -2.97 -14.59 -5.70
N PRO A 42 -4.15 -15.25 -5.66
CA PRO A 42 -5.30 -14.75 -4.90
C PRO A 42 -4.98 -14.54 -3.42
N CYS A 43 -4.17 -15.45 -2.89
CA CYS A 43 -3.51 -15.44 -1.58
C CYS A 43 -2.77 -14.15 -1.20
N CYS A 44 -2.15 -13.49 -2.18
CA CYS A 44 -1.35 -12.29 -1.94
C CYS A 44 -2.17 -11.01 -2.06
N ARG A 45 -3.44 -11.11 -2.45
CA ARG A 45 -4.33 -9.97 -2.54
C ARG A 45 -4.75 -9.57 -1.11
N PRO A 46 -4.72 -8.28 -0.77
CA PRO A 46 -5.22 -7.82 0.51
C PRO A 46 -6.73 -8.02 0.60
N SER A 47 -7.22 -8.17 1.82
CA SER A 47 -8.64 -8.02 2.13
C SER A 47 -9.10 -6.58 1.90
N MET A 48 -10.38 -6.37 1.65
CA MET A 48 -10.92 -5.00 1.52
C MET A 48 -10.72 -4.16 2.80
N LYS A 49 -10.64 -4.80 3.98
CA LYS A 49 -10.30 -4.12 5.24
C LYS A 49 -8.90 -3.53 5.18
N GLU A 50 -7.91 -4.32 4.77
CA GLU A 50 -6.52 -3.85 4.62
C GLU A 50 -6.40 -2.78 3.52
N VAL A 51 -7.12 -2.93 2.40
CA VAL A 51 -7.16 -1.93 1.34
C VAL A 51 -7.66 -0.58 1.86
N LEU A 52 -8.77 -0.58 2.61
CA LEU A 52 -9.33 0.66 3.18
C LEU A 52 -8.36 1.33 4.16
N GLN A 53 -7.70 0.54 5.03
CA GLN A 53 -6.69 1.08 5.96
C GLN A 53 -5.52 1.73 5.22
N LEU A 54 -5.07 1.12 4.12
CA LEU A 54 -3.99 1.66 3.29
C LEU A 54 -4.40 2.95 2.58
N LEU A 55 -5.62 3.00 2.02
CA LEU A 55 -6.14 4.21 1.36
C LEU A 55 -6.37 5.36 2.35
N GLN A 56 -6.83 5.07 3.56
CA GLN A 56 -7.02 6.09 4.61
C GLN A 56 -5.70 6.76 5.01
N ARG A 57 -4.59 6.01 5.04
CA ARG A 57 -3.26 6.57 5.37
C ARG A 57 -2.78 7.60 4.35
N CYS A 58 -3.15 7.46 3.08
CA CYS A 58 -2.85 8.47 2.05
C CYS A 58 -3.58 9.79 2.29
N ASN A 59 -4.82 9.73 2.78
CA ASN A 59 -5.63 10.92 3.04
C ASN A 59 -5.13 11.74 4.24
N SER A 60 -4.30 11.14 5.10
CA SER A 60 -3.72 11.80 6.29
C SER A 60 -2.36 12.45 6.03
N LEU A 61 -1.82 12.38 4.81
CA LEU A 61 -0.54 13.02 4.47
C LEU A 61 -0.68 14.53 4.20
N GLU A 62 -1.91 15.04 4.07
CA GLU A 62 -2.18 16.47 3.91
C GLU A 62 -2.36 17.16 5.28
N GLY A 63 -1.29 17.81 5.77
CA GLY A 63 -1.43 18.82 6.83
C GLY A 63 -0.12 19.38 7.39
N PRO A 64 0.14 20.71 7.30
CA PRO A 64 1.17 21.39 8.09
C PRO A 64 0.73 21.54 9.56
N GLU A 65 1.71 21.65 10.47
CA GLU A 65 1.55 21.86 11.91
C GLU A 65 0.28 22.62 12.33
N GLY A 66 -0.62 21.92 13.02
CA GLY A 66 -1.80 22.49 13.66
C GLY A 66 -2.50 21.41 14.48
N ALA A 67 -2.52 21.58 15.80
CA ALA A 67 -3.01 20.59 16.76
C ALA A 67 -4.38 20.01 16.39
N ILE A 68 -4.44 18.70 16.13
CA ILE A 68 -5.67 17.94 16.36
C ILE A 68 -5.70 17.56 17.84
N ASP A 69 -6.64 18.16 18.56
CA ASP A 69 -7.01 17.79 19.91
C ASP A 69 -7.39 16.30 19.92
N LEU A 70 -6.55 15.49 20.56
CA LEU A 70 -6.77 14.06 20.75
C LEU A 70 -7.82 13.90 21.85
N ASN A 71 -9.11 13.93 21.48
CA ASN A 71 -10.16 13.46 22.38
C ASN A 71 -11.17 12.54 21.67
N GLU A 72 -10.98 11.25 21.94
CA GLU A 72 -12.02 10.24 22.13
C GLU A 72 -12.72 9.63 20.90
N SER A 73 -12.20 8.47 20.49
CA SER A 73 -13.00 7.24 20.62
C SER A 73 -12.08 6.04 20.76
N ASP A 74 -11.92 5.58 22.00
CA ASP A 74 -11.39 4.28 22.38
C ASP A 74 -12.04 3.16 21.55
N SER A 75 -11.32 2.58 20.56
CA SER A 75 -11.59 1.26 19.97
C SER A 75 -10.52 0.82 18.95
N VAL A 76 -9.22 0.83 19.28
CA VAL A 76 -8.23 0.11 18.46
C VAL A 76 -7.36 -0.89 19.24
N SER A 77 -7.51 -0.97 20.57
CA SER A 77 -6.86 -1.99 21.41
C SER A 77 -7.30 -3.44 21.10
N ALA A 78 -8.27 -3.64 20.20
CA ALA A 78 -8.69 -4.97 19.72
C ALA A 78 -8.05 -5.40 18.38
N LEU A 79 -7.31 -4.55 17.67
CA LEU A 79 -6.67 -4.93 16.40
C LEU A 79 -5.34 -5.67 16.58
N LEU A 80 -4.76 -5.65 17.79
CA LEU A 80 -3.61 -6.49 18.17
C LEU A 80 -4.02 -7.92 18.59
N GLY A 81 -5.29 -8.28 18.40
CA GLY A 81 -5.81 -9.62 18.63
C GLY A 81 -5.34 -10.60 17.55
N ASN A 82 -4.24 -11.32 17.84
CA ASN A 82 -3.82 -12.59 17.27
C ASN A 82 -4.72 -13.20 16.18
N GLY A 83 -4.24 -13.15 14.94
CA GLY A 83 -4.72 -13.96 13.82
C GLY A 83 -3.58 -14.52 13.01
N ARG A 84 -2.75 -15.38 13.62
CA ARG A 84 -1.85 -16.26 12.86
C ARG A 84 -2.70 -17.24 12.05
N HIS A 85 -2.95 -16.93 10.78
CA HIS A 85 -3.27 -17.94 9.78
C HIS A 85 -2.83 -17.51 8.37
N PHE A 86 -1.53 -17.29 8.19
CA PHE A 86 -0.93 -17.38 6.85
C PHE A 86 -0.89 -18.86 6.46
N SER A 87 -2.01 -19.38 5.94
CA SER A 87 -2.02 -20.65 5.25
C SER A 87 -1.30 -20.51 3.91
N SER A 88 0.00 -20.80 3.96
CA SER A 88 0.74 -21.54 2.94
C SER A 88 0.52 -21.12 1.48
N CYS A 89 1.06 -19.97 1.10
CA CYS A 89 1.44 -19.70 -0.30
C CYS A 89 2.79 -20.39 -0.52
N ARG A 90 2.77 -21.69 -0.84
CA ARG A 90 4.00 -22.42 -1.15
C ARG A 90 4.67 -21.78 -2.38
N ASN A 91 5.87 -21.28 -2.14
CA ASN A 91 6.90 -20.92 -3.13
C ASN A 91 6.59 -19.74 -4.06
N SER A 92 6.98 -18.55 -3.63
CA SER A 92 7.59 -17.59 -4.54
C SER A 92 8.73 -16.91 -3.79
N LYS A 93 9.93 -17.49 -3.89
CA LYS A 93 11.16 -16.71 -3.71
C LYS A 93 11.02 -15.51 -4.66
N LYS A 94 10.77 -14.34 -4.12
CA LYS A 94 11.08 -13.09 -4.80
C LYS A 94 12.12 -12.44 -3.92
N GLU A 95 13.34 -12.41 -4.45
CA GLU A 95 14.43 -11.63 -3.90
C GLU A 95 13.87 -10.27 -3.49
N ILE A 96 14.07 -9.93 -2.22
CA ILE A 96 13.82 -8.60 -1.69
C ILE A 96 14.72 -7.69 -2.52
N LYS A 97 14.18 -7.02 -3.53
CA LYS A 97 14.91 -5.98 -4.25
C LYS A 97 14.93 -4.76 -3.33
N GLU A 98 15.99 -3.95 -3.40
CA GLU A 98 16.17 -2.76 -2.56
C GLU A 98 14.97 -1.79 -2.57
N ASP A 99 14.08 -1.85 -3.56
CA ASP A 99 12.84 -1.06 -3.60
C ASP A 99 11.72 -1.61 -2.68
N ASP A 100 11.76 -2.90 -2.34
CA ASP A 100 10.86 -3.49 -1.33
C ASP A 100 11.27 -3.07 0.09
N HIS A 101 12.51 -2.59 0.30
CA HIS A 101 12.87 -1.94 1.56
C HIS A 101 12.07 -0.65 1.74
N ILE A 102 11.79 0.12 0.69
CA ILE A 102 10.90 1.29 0.78
C ILE A 102 9.47 0.87 1.12
N ILE A 103 8.99 -0.25 0.55
CA ILE A 103 7.66 -0.82 0.85
C ILE A 103 7.55 -1.26 2.31
N VAL A 104 8.60 -1.86 2.88
CA VAL A 104 8.64 -2.31 4.29
C VAL A 104 8.90 -1.15 5.24
N THR A 105 9.61 -0.10 4.81
CA THR A 105 9.87 1.09 5.64
C THR A 105 8.67 2.04 5.71
N ILE A 106 7.79 2.04 4.70
CA ILE A 106 6.57 2.85 4.69
C ILE A 106 5.39 2.14 5.41
N LEU A 107 5.39 0.82 5.53
CA LEU A 107 4.36 0.07 6.30
C LEU A 107 4.66 0.07 7.80
#